data_AF-A0A486RI10-F1
#
_entry.id   AF-A0A486RI10-F1
#
_cell.length_a   1.000
_cell.length_b   1.000
_cell.length_c   1.000
_cell.angle_alpha   90.00
_cell.angle_beta   90.00
_cell.angle_gamma   90.00
#
_symmetry.space_group_name_H-M   'P 1'
#
loop_
_entity.id
_entity.type
_entity.pdbx_description
1 polymer ?
#
loop_
_entity_poly.entity_id
_entity_poly.type
_entity_poly.pdbx_seq_one_letter_code
_entity_poly.pdbx_strand_id
1 'polypeptide(L)'
;MDAIFDRVVREFFPNTTIPFWKKWLFRTAFGNKVFSRLIYNERLVNKNGVEWVNAVVELLELKCESEHHQFNNIPEHGATVVISNHPTVIDGLSLIHTVSRVRSDIKIIANHVLPIIFPQVSELTIGIENMAGKMSHKKFREMNDHLRKGGVLIICPAGKLANWSLSGLQEHKWNPGFLQLAMRNNAALVPIHITGANSKIYYLTATFWRQLSNMMVIREALRHHGKTMKINIGQQIALSSFKEYNKDLSAAANVCLTHLQSIAKNGPALLDTIAPQELEPGKKELISAIEECEILRQFEDGRKLVIYRCNTNRTSPIIDELGRLRERCYRDIGAGTGNDRDNDVFDESYYHIILWDPSDVEILGAYRVMPVGEQLAQHGVTGLYSNSLFKYHDNAYSCLEKCVEIGRGFIQKPYQKSKVLDYLWQGIFDFIKRYPDYKYLLGVLTIPGTFPEKVQKLIISFYNIYFSSTADFCTPIALFTAENVQDDTPFCGEDFRADWSMLNHLLREEGYELPWPFKQSAKWFSPGGSSILAFTKDDSFNSIAGLNLSSIDKLNESYVKHYLRD
;
A
#
# COMPACT_ATOMS: atom_id res chain seq x y z
N MET A 1 -8.71 42.94 9.41
CA MET A 1 -8.26 43.06 8.01
C MET A 1 -7.09 44.03 7.87
N ASP A 2 -7.23 45.31 8.25
CA ASP A 2 -6.10 46.27 8.18
C ASP A 2 -4.88 45.82 9.00
N ALA A 3 -5.10 45.23 10.18
CA ALA A 3 -4.01 44.63 10.97
C ALA A 3 -3.28 43.46 10.28
N ILE A 4 -4.00 42.63 9.50
CA ILE A 4 -3.39 41.52 8.74
C ILE A 4 -2.60 42.08 7.55
N PHE A 5 -3.20 43.01 6.81
CA PHE A 5 -2.55 43.70 5.71
C PHE A 5 -1.26 44.39 6.16
N ASP A 6 -1.30 45.16 7.24
CA ASP A 6 -0.12 45.86 7.77
C ASP A 6 0.96 44.88 8.25
N ARG A 7 0.57 43.73 8.83
CA ARG A 7 1.52 42.68 9.24
C ARG A 7 2.18 42.03 8.03
N VAL A 8 1.41 41.65 7.01
CA VAL A 8 1.95 41.06 5.76
C VAL A 8 2.87 42.05 5.04
N VAL A 9 2.50 43.32 4.99
CA VAL A 9 3.34 44.37 4.40
C VAL A 9 4.68 44.47 5.13
N ARG A 10 4.70 44.45 6.46
CA ARG A 10 5.95 44.46 7.24
C ARG A 10 6.83 43.24 6.96
N GLU A 11 6.22 42.05 6.80
CA GLU A 11 6.96 40.82 6.49
C GLU A 11 7.65 40.89 5.12
N PHE A 12 6.97 41.40 4.08
CA PHE A 12 7.57 41.51 2.74
C PHE A 12 8.44 42.76 2.53
N PHE A 13 8.28 43.78 3.36
CA PHE A 13 9.00 45.06 3.29
C PHE A 13 9.51 45.49 4.69
N PRO A 14 10.44 44.74 5.31
CA PRO A 14 10.82 44.91 6.72
C PRO A 14 11.47 46.26 7.07
N ASN A 15 11.90 47.04 6.07
CA ASN A 15 12.61 48.32 6.26
C ASN A 15 12.03 49.48 5.42
N THR A 16 10.75 49.41 5.03
CA THR A 16 10.15 50.42 4.13
C THR A 16 8.97 51.14 4.77
N THR A 17 9.11 52.43 5.03
CA THR A 17 7.97 53.31 5.35
C THR A 17 7.21 53.59 4.06
N ILE A 18 6.11 52.86 3.83
CA ILE A 18 5.31 53.02 2.60
C ILE A 18 4.64 54.41 2.62
N PRO A 19 4.95 55.30 1.65
CA PRO A 19 4.30 56.60 1.52
C PRO A 19 2.78 56.43 1.41
N PHE A 20 1.99 57.33 2.01
CA PHE A 20 0.53 57.21 2.06
C PHE A 20 -0.10 57.04 0.67
N TRP A 21 0.42 57.71 -0.36
CA TRP A 21 -0.03 57.59 -1.74
C TRP A 21 0.27 56.22 -2.37
N LYS A 22 1.35 55.53 -1.96
CA LYS A 22 1.66 54.18 -2.41
C LYS A 22 0.77 53.13 -1.73
N LYS A 23 0.21 53.36 -0.53
CA LYS A 23 -0.65 52.38 0.16
C LYS A 23 -1.81 51.87 -0.70
N TRP A 24 -2.37 52.72 -1.57
CA TRP A 24 -3.42 52.31 -2.50
C TRP A 24 -2.95 51.24 -3.51
N LEU A 25 -1.72 51.36 -4.03
CA LEU A 25 -1.12 50.37 -4.93
C LEU A 25 -0.96 49.01 -4.22
N PHE A 26 -0.42 49.01 -3.00
CA PHE A 26 -0.21 47.79 -2.20
C PHE A 26 -1.54 47.12 -1.83
N ARG A 27 -2.57 47.90 -1.47
CA ARG A 27 -3.93 47.39 -1.20
C ARG A 27 -4.58 46.79 -2.45
N THR A 28 -4.33 47.40 -3.60
CA THR A 28 -4.83 46.93 -4.91
C THR A 28 -4.12 45.66 -5.35
N ALA A 29 -2.80 45.57 -5.16
CA ALA A 29 -2.01 44.37 -5.41
C ALA A 29 -2.47 43.20 -4.52
N PHE A 30 -2.71 43.46 -3.23
CA PHE A 30 -3.20 42.46 -2.27
C PHE A 30 -4.64 41.99 -2.54
N GLY A 31 -5.47 42.83 -3.17
CA GLY A 31 -6.87 42.47 -3.46
C GLY A 31 -7.81 42.60 -2.25
N ASN A 32 -7.59 43.59 -1.38
CA ASN A 32 -8.31 43.77 -0.10
C ASN A 32 -9.84 43.57 -0.18
N LYS A 33 -10.53 44.18 -1.15
CA LYS A 33 -12.00 44.06 -1.29
C LYS A 33 -12.46 42.62 -1.49
N VAL A 34 -11.67 41.79 -2.17
CA VAL A 34 -12.02 40.39 -2.46
C VAL A 34 -11.55 39.45 -1.35
N PHE A 35 -10.39 39.73 -0.76
CA PHE A 35 -9.92 39.05 0.46
C PHE A 35 -10.94 39.12 1.60
N SER A 36 -11.57 40.28 1.77
CA SER A 36 -12.65 40.49 2.74
C SER A 36 -13.81 39.51 2.52
N ARG A 37 -14.26 39.38 1.27
CA ARG A 37 -15.37 38.50 0.91
C ARG A 37 -15.04 37.03 1.11
N LEU A 38 -13.77 36.65 0.92
CA LEU A 38 -13.31 35.29 1.13
C LEU A 38 -13.24 34.96 2.63
N ILE A 39 -12.62 35.81 3.46
CA ILE A 39 -12.50 35.55 4.91
C ILE A 39 -13.84 35.54 5.64
N TYR A 40 -14.78 36.41 5.25
CA TYR A 40 -16.10 36.49 5.90
C TYR A 40 -17.16 35.63 5.22
N ASN A 41 -16.77 34.68 4.36
CA ASN A 41 -17.73 33.78 3.74
C ASN A 41 -18.23 32.76 4.77
N GLU A 42 -19.55 32.68 4.96
CA GLU A 42 -20.19 31.75 5.90
C GLU A 42 -19.78 30.29 5.66
N ARG A 43 -19.50 29.89 4.40
CA ARG A 43 -19.07 28.53 4.04
C ARG A 43 -17.68 28.13 4.57
N LEU A 44 -16.89 29.11 5.02
CA LEU A 44 -15.54 28.93 5.56
C LEU A 44 -15.48 29.09 7.08
N VAL A 45 -16.58 29.46 7.72
CA VAL A 45 -16.69 29.60 9.18
C VAL A 45 -16.56 28.22 9.83
N ASN A 46 -15.85 28.15 10.97
CA ASN A 46 -15.59 26.94 11.77
C ASN A 46 -14.81 25.80 11.08
N LYS A 47 -14.31 25.99 9.86
CA LYS A 47 -13.47 25.01 9.17
C LYS A 47 -11.99 25.27 9.42
N ASN A 48 -11.21 24.20 9.59
CA ASN A 48 -9.75 24.26 9.71
C ASN A 48 -9.09 23.18 8.86
N GLY A 49 -7.79 23.33 8.61
CA GLY A 49 -6.98 22.34 7.92
C GLY A 49 -7.50 21.95 6.55
N VAL A 50 -7.58 20.63 6.32
CA VAL A 50 -7.97 20.05 5.02
C VAL A 50 -9.40 20.45 4.67
N GLU A 51 -10.30 20.48 5.64
CA GLU A 51 -11.70 20.85 5.43
C GLU A 51 -11.82 22.30 4.94
N TRP A 52 -11.02 23.20 5.53
CA TRP A 52 -10.98 24.59 5.08
C TRP A 52 -10.42 24.72 3.66
N VAL A 53 -9.34 23.99 3.34
CA VAL A 53 -8.77 23.98 1.99
C VAL A 53 -9.79 23.49 0.95
N ASN A 54 -10.48 22.39 1.23
CA ASN A 54 -11.50 21.84 0.34
C ASN A 54 -12.64 22.83 0.12
N ALA A 55 -13.11 23.49 1.17
CA ALA A 55 -14.15 24.51 1.06
C ALA A 55 -13.70 25.74 0.25
N VAL A 56 -12.42 26.12 0.29
CA VAL A 56 -11.87 27.19 -0.56
C VAL A 56 -11.82 26.77 -2.02
N VAL A 57 -11.38 25.54 -2.32
CA VAL A 57 -11.35 25.01 -3.69
C VAL A 57 -12.77 24.96 -4.28
N GLU A 58 -13.75 24.49 -3.50
CA GLU A 58 -15.17 24.50 -3.87
C GLU A 58 -15.71 25.91 -4.09
N LEU A 59 -15.40 26.86 -3.19
CA LEU A 59 -15.82 28.25 -3.31
C LEU A 59 -15.26 28.92 -4.58
N LEU A 60 -14.06 28.53 -4.99
CA LEU A 60 -13.45 29.00 -6.23
C LEU A 60 -13.98 28.25 -7.47
N GLU A 61 -14.82 27.23 -7.33
CA GLU A 61 -15.22 26.35 -8.43
C GLU A 61 -13.99 25.82 -9.21
N LEU A 62 -12.88 25.62 -8.50
CA LEU A 62 -11.61 25.18 -9.08
C LEU A 62 -11.66 23.67 -9.30
N LYS A 63 -11.55 23.24 -10.56
CA LYS A 63 -11.54 21.81 -10.91
C LYS A 63 -10.11 21.30 -10.93
N CYS A 64 -9.73 20.49 -9.94
CA CYS A 64 -8.49 19.73 -9.95
C CYS A 64 -8.71 18.39 -10.68
N GLU A 65 -8.28 18.31 -11.94
CA GLU A 65 -8.44 17.12 -12.78
C GLU A 65 -7.19 16.24 -12.73
N SER A 66 -7.39 15.00 -12.27
CA SER A 66 -6.42 13.91 -12.27
C SER A 66 -7.13 12.65 -12.73
N GLU A 67 -6.41 11.75 -13.41
CA GLU A 67 -6.98 10.46 -13.80
C GLU A 67 -7.16 9.58 -12.55
N HIS A 68 -8.24 8.79 -12.48
CA HIS A 68 -8.61 8.10 -11.23
C HIS A 68 -7.51 7.12 -10.76
N HIS A 69 -6.87 6.40 -11.68
CA HIS A 69 -5.78 5.47 -11.36
C HIS A 69 -4.54 6.16 -10.80
N GLN A 70 -4.35 7.45 -11.06
CA GLN A 70 -3.18 8.20 -10.60
C GLN A 70 -3.19 8.43 -9.09
N PHE A 71 -4.36 8.44 -8.46
CA PHE A 71 -4.45 8.53 -7.00
C PHE A 71 -3.79 7.32 -6.32
N ASN A 72 -3.76 6.17 -6.98
CA ASN A 72 -3.17 4.93 -6.47
C ASN A 72 -1.66 5.07 -6.26
N ASN A 73 -1.03 6.06 -6.91
CA ASN A 73 0.40 6.36 -6.75
C ASN A 73 0.73 6.97 -5.37
N ILE A 74 -0.27 7.44 -4.61
CA ILE A 74 -0.10 7.95 -3.24
C ILE A 74 -0.38 6.81 -2.25
N PRO A 75 0.60 6.40 -1.41
CA PRO A 75 0.35 5.38 -0.39
C PRO A 75 -0.71 5.77 0.64
N GLU A 76 -1.61 4.85 0.97
CA GLU A 76 -2.62 5.02 2.05
C GLU A 76 -1.98 5.12 3.43
N HIS A 77 -0.83 4.48 3.64
CA HIS A 77 -0.11 4.45 4.91
C HIS A 77 1.40 4.62 4.72
N GLY A 78 2.08 5.02 5.80
CA GLY A 78 3.52 5.20 5.81
C GLY A 78 3.98 6.58 5.34
N ALA A 79 5.22 6.90 5.70
CA ALA A 79 5.84 8.18 5.45
C ALA A 79 5.86 8.47 3.94
N THR A 80 5.37 9.64 3.53
CA THR A 80 5.30 9.99 2.11
C THR A 80 5.82 11.41 1.90
N VAL A 81 6.74 11.58 0.96
CA VAL A 81 7.22 12.88 0.49
C VAL A 81 6.66 13.10 -0.90
N VAL A 82 5.76 14.07 -1.03
CA VAL A 82 5.21 14.52 -2.31
C VAL A 82 6.09 15.65 -2.83
N ILE A 83 6.64 15.49 -4.03
CA ILE A 83 7.43 16.53 -4.71
C ILE A 83 6.66 17.09 -5.90
N SER A 84 6.63 18.42 -6.04
CA SER A 84 5.89 19.07 -7.11
C SER A 84 6.61 20.28 -7.71
N ASN A 85 6.28 20.59 -8.96
CA ASN A 85 6.58 21.88 -9.58
C ASN A 85 5.67 22.97 -9.00
N HIS A 86 6.04 24.24 -9.17
CA HIS A 86 5.34 25.38 -8.56
C HIS A 86 4.97 26.47 -9.57
N PRO A 87 4.10 26.18 -10.56
CA PRO A 87 3.73 27.14 -11.61
C PRO A 87 2.88 28.34 -11.15
N THR A 88 2.05 28.19 -10.10
CA THR A 88 1.03 29.17 -9.70
C THR A 88 0.94 29.39 -8.19
N VAL A 89 0.31 30.49 -7.78
CA VAL A 89 0.14 30.78 -6.34
C VAL A 89 -0.84 29.84 -5.62
N ILE A 90 -1.72 29.13 -6.35
CA ILE A 90 -2.76 28.26 -5.78
C ILE A 90 -2.32 26.81 -5.67
N ASP A 91 -1.14 26.46 -6.19
CA ASP A 91 -0.62 25.09 -6.24
C ASP A 91 -0.68 24.38 -4.90
N GLY A 92 -0.35 25.06 -3.80
CA GLY A 92 -0.38 24.47 -2.46
C GLY A 92 -1.79 24.03 -2.05
N LEU A 93 -2.82 24.84 -2.33
CA LEU A 93 -4.21 24.46 -2.05
C LEU A 93 -4.66 23.32 -2.95
N SER A 94 -4.31 23.38 -4.24
CA SER A 94 -4.62 22.32 -5.21
C SER A 94 -3.96 21.00 -4.82
N LEU A 95 -2.69 21.01 -4.37
CA LEU A 95 -1.97 19.83 -3.92
C LEU A 95 -2.59 19.23 -2.66
N ILE A 96 -2.89 20.06 -1.65
CA ILE A 96 -3.56 19.58 -0.43
C ILE A 96 -4.91 18.99 -0.79
N HIS A 97 -5.72 19.66 -1.61
CA HIS A 97 -7.03 19.16 -2.04
C HIS A 97 -6.92 17.81 -2.74
N THR A 98 -6.00 17.68 -3.71
CA THR A 98 -5.79 16.43 -4.46
C THR A 98 -5.29 15.31 -3.55
N VAL A 99 -4.26 15.55 -2.74
CA VAL A 99 -3.70 14.54 -1.82
C VAL A 99 -4.70 14.15 -0.73
N SER A 100 -5.57 15.08 -0.31
CA SER A 100 -6.58 14.84 0.72
C SER A 100 -7.63 13.80 0.37
N ARG A 101 -7.75 13.47 -0.93
CA ARG A 101 -8.62 12.38 -1.40
C ARG A 101 -8.11 10.99 -0.99
N VAL A 102 -6.83 10.88 -0.64
CA VAL A 102 -6.18 9.63 -0.22
C VAL A 102 -5.72 9.70 1.25
N ARG A 103 -5.21 10.85 1.70
CA ARG A 103 -4.57 11.01 3.01
C ARG A 103 -4.99 12.29 3.69
N SER A 104 -5.39 12.24 4.96
CA SER A 104 -5.78 13.44 5.73
C SER A 104 -4.63 14.05 6.54
N ASP A 105 -3.57 13.31 6.81
CA ASP A 105 -2.43 13.68 7.66
C ASP A 105 -1.32 14.42 6.88
N ILE A 106 -1.74 15.50 6.22
CA ILE A 106 -0.91 16.30 5.31
C ILE A 106 -0.21 17.43 6.06
N LYS A 107 1.08 17.62 5.76
CA LYS A 107 1.77 18.90 5.97
C LYS A 107 2.40 19.38 4.67
N ILE A 108 2.37 20.68 4.42
CA ILE A 108 3.00 21.35 3.29
C ILE A 108 4.09 22.30 3.79
N ILE A 109 5.19 22.36 3.05
CA ILE A 109 6.20 23.39 3.24
C ILE A 109 5.77 24.65 2.50
N ALA A 110 5.55 25.74 3.24
CA ALA A 110 5.18 27.02 2.67
C ALA A 110 5.87 28.19 3.37
N ASN A 111 5.73 29.38 2.79
CA ASN A 111 6.22 30.62 3.38
C ASN A 111 5.51 30.89 4.73
N HIS A 112 6.24 31.38 5.73
CA HIS A 112 5.71 31.73 7.07
C HIS A 112 4.62 32.80 7.05
N VAL A 113 4.50 33.57 5.96
CA VAL A 113 3.42 34.54 5.76
C VAL A 113 2.06 33.87 5.51
N LEU A 114 2.02 32.64 4.98
CA LEU A 114 0.74 31.99 4.63
C LEU A 114 -0.17 31.77 5.86
N PRO A 115 0.31 31.23 7.00
CA PRO A 115 -0.48 31.13 8.22
C PRO A 115 -0.88 32.48 8.83
N ILE A 116 -0.19 33.58 8.51
CA ILE A 116 -0.58 34.93 8.93
C ILE A 116 -1.82 35.39 8.15
N ILE A 117 -1.87 35.07 6.86
CA ILE A 117 -2.98 35.41 5.98
C ILE A 117 -4.19 34.49 6.24
N PHE A 118 -3.93 33.20 6.42
CA PHE A 118 -4.94 32.16 6.62
C PHE A 118 -4.58 31.30 7.85
N PRO A 119 -4.97 31.73 9.06
CA PRO A 119 -4.70 30.97 10.29
C PRO A 119 -5.25 29.54 10.27
N GLN A 120 -6.31 29.29 9.51
CA GLN A 120 -6.99 27.99 9.39
C GLN A 120 -6.09 26.90 8.80
N VAL A 121 -5.05 27.25 8.03
CA VAL A 121 -4.10 26.27 7.46
C VAL A 121 -2.82 26.12 8.29
N SER A 122 -2.78 26.71 9.50
CA SER A 122 -1.58 26.70 10.34
C SER A 122 -1.15 25.28 10.73
N GLU A 123 -2.09 24.35 10.93
CA GLU A 123 -1.77 22.95 11.29
C GLU A 123 -1.15 22.16 10.12
N LEU A 124 -1.58 22.48 8.90
CA LEU A 124 -1.06 21.91 7.66
C LEU A 124 0.28 22.52 7.25
N THR A 125 0.70 23.66 7.80
CA THR A 125 1.82 24.42 7.27
C THR A 125 3.07 24.32 8.14
N ILE A 126 4.18 23.87 7.55
CA ILE A 126 5.51 24.04 8.12
C ILE A 126 6.12 25.30 7.51
N GLY A 127 5.93 26.43 8.21
CA GLY A 127 6.38 27.75 7.74
C GLY A 127 7.91 27.91 7.73
N ILE A 128 8.47 28.36 6.60
CA ILE A 128 9.90 28.65 6.42
C ILE A 128 10.08 30.08 5.88
N GLU A 129 10.98 30.85 6.50
CA GLU A 129 11.27 32.25 6.12
C GLU A 129 12.08 32.36 4.82
N ASN A 130 13.01 31.43 4.58
CA ASN A 130 13.85 31.38 3.38
C ASN A 130 13.93 29.97 2.82
N MET A 131 13.12 29.66 1.81
CA MET A 131 13.16 28.37 1.11
C MET A 131 14.46 28.11 0.33
N ALA A 132 15.23 29.16 0.00
CA ALA A 132 16.51 29.07 -0.71
C ALA A 132 17.75 29.14 0.22
N GLY A 133 17.55 29.20 1.55
CA GLY A 133 18.62 29.33 2.54
C GLY A 133 18.83 28.06 3.38
N LYS A 134 19.81 28.08 4.30
CA LYS A 134 19.99 27.00 5.28
C LYS A 134 18.75 26.90 6.17
N MET A 135 18.02 25.79 6.01
CA MET A 135 16.83 25.49 6.79
C MET A 135 17.17 25.37 8.28
N SER A 136 16.37 26.00 9.14
CA SER A 136 16.55 25.91 10.59
C SER A 136 16.45 24.46 11.06
N HIS A 137 17.38 24.02 11.93
CA HIS A 137 17.37 22.68 12.51
C HIS A 137 16.03 22.32 13.17
N LYS A 138 15.33 23.30 13.76
CA LYS A 138 14.02 23.10 14.38
C LYS A 138 12.96 22.66 13.36
N LYS A 139 12.95 23.30 12.18
CA LYS A 139 12.01 23.00 11.10
C LYS A 139 12.34 21.70 10.39
N PHE A 140 13.63 21.40 10.20
CA PHE A 140 14.05 20.09 9.71
C PHE A 140 13.57 18.97 10.64
N ARG A 141 13.70 19.15 11.96
CA ARG A 141 13.21 18.19 12.97
C ARG A 141 11.69 18.02 12.90
N GLU A 142 10.94 19.11 12.80
CA GLU A 142 9.46 19.07 12.68
C GLU A 142 9.01 18.22 11.48
N MET A 143 9.63 18.40 10.31
CA MET A 143 9.34 17.59 9.12
C MET A 143 9.69 16.12 9.33
N ASN A 144 10.86 15.86 9.92
CA ASN A 144 11.32 14.51 10.17
C ASN A 144 10.41 13.78 11.18
N ASP A 145 9.93 14.47 12.20
CA ASP A 145 9.01 13.90 13.19
C ASP A 145 7.63 13.62 12.59
N HIS A 146 7.15 14.47 11.68
CA HIS A 146 5.92 14.22 10.92
C HIS A 146 6.04 12.96 10.04
N LEU A 147 7.13 12.85 9.28
CA LEU A 147 7.40 11.68 8.43
C LEU A 147 7.56 10.41 9.27
N ARG A 148 8.23 10.46 10.43
CA ARG A 148 8.37 9.32 11.34
C ARG A 148 7.04 8.77 11.86
N LYS A 149 6.03 9.63 12.00
CA LYS A 149 4.67 9.23 12.37
C LYS A 149 3.88 8.63 11.19
N GLY A 150 4.52 8.51 10.03
CA GLY A 150 3.91 8.03 8.80
C GLY A 150 3.21 9.11 7.99
N GLY A 151 3.36 10.39 8.32
CA GLY A 151 2.62 11.49 7.67
C GLY A 151 3.03 11.79 6.23
N VAL A 152 2.18 12.56 5.52
CA VAL A 152 2.48 13.08 4.17
C VAL A 152 3.10 14.47 4.27
N LEU A 153 4.24 14.68 3.60
CA LEU A 153 4.93 15.96 3.49
C LEU A 153 4.99 16.43 2.03
N ILE A 154 4.27 17.50 1.71
CA ILE A 154 4.25 18.14 0.38
C ILE A 154 5.35 19.20 0.30
N ILE A 155 6.20 19.10 -0.73
CA ILE A 155 7.36 19.96 -0.95
C ILE A 155 7.39 20.43 -2.40
N CYS A 156 7.54 21.74 -2.60
CA CYS A 156 7.97 22.32 -3.88
C CYS A 156 9.47 22.63 -3.80
N PRO A 157 10.38 21.74 -4.28
CA PRO A 157 11.80 21.80 -3.90
C PRO A 157 12.55 23.03 -4.40
N ALA A 158 12.05 23.67 -5.46
CA ALA A 158 12.55 24.94 -5.97
C ALA A 158 12.45 26.09 -4.94
N GLY A 159 11.46 26.03 -4.05
CA GLY A 159 11.23 27.04 -3.02
C GLY A 159 10.70 28.40 -3.53
N LYS A 160 10.43 28.51 -4.83
CA LYS A 160 9.98 29.72 -5.52
C LYS A 160 9.03 29.33 -6.65
N LEU A 161 8.17 30.27 -7.03
CA LEU A 161 7.29 30.12 -8.19
C LEU A 161 8.08 30.11 -9.49
N ALA A 162 7.63 29.31 -10.46
CA ALA A 162 8.19 29.22 -11.79
C ALA A 162 8.24 30.60 -12.49
N ASN A 163 9.26 30.81 -13.32
CA ASN A 163 9.47 32.07 -14.03
C ASN A 163 9.15 31.94 -15.53
N TRP A 164 8.79 33.06 -16.15
CA TRP A 164 8.57 33.09 -17.59
C TRP A 164 9.91 33.30 -18.32
N SER A 165 10.21 32.44 -19.29
CA SER A 165 11.36 32.54 -20.19
C SER A 165 10.91 32.59 -21.65
N LEU A 166 11.87 32.76 -22.58
CA LEU A 166 11.60 32.74 -24.03
C LEU A 166 11.05 31.39 -24.53
N SER A 167 11.33 30.29 -23.83
CA SER A 167 10.79 28.97 -24.15
C SER A 167 9.58 28.56 -23.31
N GLY A 168 8.99 29.52 -22.58
CA GLY A 168 7.79 29.33 -21.77
C GLY A 168 8.05 29.36 -20.27
N LEU A 169 7.14 28.77 -19.50
CA LEU A 169 7.23 28.71 -18.04
C LEU A 169 8.30 27.69 -17.62
N GLN A 170 9.31 28.12 -16.86
CA GLN A 170 10.42 27.28 -16.41
C GLN A 170 10.49 27.18 -14.89
N GLU A 171 10.76 25.98 -14.42
CA GLU A 171 10.97 25.68 -13.02
C GLU A 171 12.40 26.03 -12.58
N HIS A 172 12.57 26.47 -11.34
CA HIS A 172 13.89 26.74 -10.79
C HIS A 172 14.62 25.45 -10.38
N LYS A 173 15.94 25.53 -10.18
CA LYS A 173 16.74 24.42 -9.66
C LYS A 173 16.19 23.93 -8.31
N TRP A 174 16.04 22.61 -8.19
CA TRP A 174 15.52 21.97 -6.98
C TRP A 174 16.58 21.85 -5.89
N ASN A 175 16.18 22.12 -4.64
CA ASN A 175 17.03 21.91 -3.49
C ASN A 175 17.00 20.44 -3.05
N PRO A 176 18.15 19.81 -2.72
CA PRO A 176 18.24 18.38 -2.46
C PRO A 176 17.67 17.92 -1.11
N GLY A 177 17.22 18.83 -0.24
CA GLY A 177 16.82 18.51 1.13
C GLY A 177 15.67 17.51 1.24
N PHE A 178 14.77 17.45 0.25
CA PHE A 178 13.67 16.48 0.23
C PHE A 178 14.17 15.03 0.10
N LEU A 179 15.26 14.79 -0.64
CA LEU A 179 15.86 13.46 -0.76
C LEU A 179 16.42 12.98 0.57
N GLN A 180 17.06 13.88 1.33
CA GLN A 180 17.55 13.54 2.67
C GLN A 180 16.40 13.15 3.60
N LEU A 181 15.28 13.87 3.53
CA LEU A 181 14.08 13.56 4.31
C LEU A 181 13.48 12.22 3.88
N ALA A 182 13.37 11.97 2.57
CA ALA A 182 12.82 10.73 2.04
C ALA A 182 13.67 9.51 2.42
N MET A 183 14.98 9.56 2.15
CA MET A 183 15.91 8.46 2.46
C MET A 183 16.00 8.20 3.97
N ARG A 184 16.04 9.24 4.80
CA ARG A 184 16.17 9.10 6.26
C ARG A 184 14.95 8.45 6.91
N ASN A 185 13.77 8.65 6.35
CA ASN A 185 12.51 8.13 6.89
C ASN A 185 11.97 6.94 6.09
N ASN A 186 12.74 6.43 5.12
CA ASN A 186 12.29 5.44 4.15
C ASN A 186 10.91 5.80 3.57
N ALA A 187 10.72 7.08 3.24
CA ALA A 187 9.44 7.61 2.81
C ALA A 187 9.24 7.37 1.31
N ALA A 188 8.01 7.01 0.93
CA ALA A 188 7.62 6.97 -0.47
C ALA A 188 7.81 8.35 -1.12
N LEU A 189 8.43 8.39 -2.30
CA LEU A 189 8.68 9.64 -3.02
C LEU A 189 7.73 9.76 -4.21
N VAL A 190 6.70 10.60 -4.09
CA VAL A 190 5.62 10.72 -5.09
C VAL A 190 5.77 12.00 -5.90
N PRO A 191 6.01 11.94 -7.22
CA PRO A 191 6.05 13.11 -8.09
C PRO A 191 4.64 13.54 -8.52
N ILE A 192 4.30 14.82 -8.32
CA ILE A 192 3.05 15.43 -8.80
C ILE A 192 3.37 16.62 -9.68
N HIS A 193 2.92 16.59 -10.94
CA HIS A 193 3.04 17.70 -11.87
C HIS A 193 1.73 18.48 -11.96
N ILE A 194 1.82 19.79 -11.78
CA ILE A 194 0.72 20.74 -11.92
C ILE A 194 0.89 21.52 -13.21
N THR A 195 -0.19 21.62 -13.98
CA THR A 195 -0.24 22.50 -15.16
C THR A 195 -1.05 23.75 -14.83
N GLY A 196 -0.41 24.91 -14.93
CA GLY A 196 -1.03 26.21 -14.69
C GLY A 196 -0.08 27.37 -14.99
N ALA A 197 -0.60 28.60 -14.91
CA ALA A 197 0.20 29.81 -14.96
C ALA A 197 -0.51 30.96 -14.23
N ASN A 198 0.26 31.87 -13.64
CA ASN A 198 -0.25 33.14 -13.14
C ASN A 198 -0.51 34.12 -14.31
N SER A 199 -1.03 35.32 -14.00
CA SER A 199 -1.25 36.35 -15.02
C SER A 199 0.04 36.91 -15.63
N LYS A 200 -0.06 37.43 -16.85
CA LYS A 200 1.04 38.18 -17.48
C LYS A 200 1.50 39.37 -16.62
N ILE A 201 0.57 40.01 -15.89
CA ILE A 201 0.86 41.11 -14.98
C ILE A 201 1.67 40.62 -13.79
N TYR A 202 1.34 39.45 -13.24
CA TYR A 202 2.13 38.82 -12.18
C TYR A 202 3.57 38.58 -12.63
N TYR A 203 3.78 37.95 -13.78
CA TYR A 203 5.13 37.68 -14.28
C TYR A 203 5.91 38.96 -14.60
N LEU A 204 5.27 39.96 -15.21
CA LEU A 204 5.86 41.27 -15.44
C LEU A 204 6.30 41.92 -14.11
N THR A 205 5.41 41.90 -13.12
CA THR A 205 5.69 42.44 -11.78
C THR A 205 6.79 41.64 -11.08
N ALA A 206 6.82 40.32 -11.21
CA ALA A 206 7.84 39.46 -10.60
C ALA A 206 9.24 39.69 -11.19
N THR A 207 9.31 40.15 -12.45
CA THR A 207 10.55 40.54 -13.14
C THR A 207 11.08 41.90 -12.64
N PHE A 208 10.19 42.90 -12.50
CA PHE A 208 10.60 44.27 -12.15
C PHE A 208 10.55 44.58 -10.64
N TRP A 209 9.70 43.88 -9.88
CA TRP A 209 9.43 44.15 -8.47
C TRP A 209 8.90 42.92 -7.70
N ARG A 210 9.80 41.99 -7.38
CA ARG A 210 9.46 40.68 -6.78
C ARG A 210 8.64 40.75 -5.48
N GLN A 211 8.93 41.70 -4.59
CA GLN A 211 8.18 41.83 -3.34
C GLN A 211 6.72 42.23 -3.58
N LEU A 212 6.46 43.04 -4.62
CA LEU A 212 5.10 43.42 -4.99
C LEU A 212 4.32 42.25 -5.61
N SER A 213 4.98 41.39 -6.41
CA SER A 213 4.33 40.19 -6.94
C SER A 213 3.93 39.21 -5.83
N ASN A 214 4.74 39.08 -4.77
CA ASN A 214 4.37 38.24 -3.62
C ASN A 214 3.10 38.73 -2.91
N MET A 215 2.77 40.03 -3.00
CA MET A 215 1.51 40.54 -2.48
C MET A 215 0.32 40.22 -3.38
N MET A 216 0.54 39.88 -4.66
CA MET A 216 -0.54 39.56 -5.60
C MET A 216 -1.14 38.16 -5.42
N VAL A 217 -0.67 37.38 -4.43
CA VAL A 217 -1.08 35.97 -4.20
C VAL A 217 -2.58 35.79 -4.16
N ILE A 218 -3.32 36.58 -3.37
CA ILE A 218 -4.78 36.43 -3.27
C ILE A 218 -5.46 36.75 -4.60
N ARG A 219 -5.03 37.83 -5.25
CA ARG A 219 -5.57 38.25 -6.55
C ARG A 219 -5.35 37.18 -7.61
N GLU A 220 -4.16 36.59 -7.65
CA GLU A 220 -3.83 35.54 -8.62
C GLU A 220 -4.58 34.25 -8.31
N ALA A 221 -4.71 33.85 -7.03
CA ALA A 221 -5.49 32.67 -6.63
C ALA A 221 -6.96 32.78 -7.10
N LEU A 222 -7.58 33.94 -6.95
CA LEU A 222 -8.97 34.19 -7.39
C LEU A 222 -9.15 34.12 -8.91
N ARG A 223 -8.09 34.34 -9.70
CA ARG A 223 -8.18 34.20 -11.17
C ARG A 223 -8.32 32.76 -11.63
N HIS A 224 -8.17 31.80 -10.71
CA HIS A 224 -8.46 30.40 -10.96
C HIS A 224 -9.95 30.05 -10.77
N HIS A 225 -10.80 31.03 -10.46
CA HIS A 225 -12.23 30.79 -10.34
C HIS A 225 -12.83 30.15 -11.59
N GLY A 226 -13.53 29.03 -11.43
CA GLY A 226 -14.17 28.28 -12.52
C GLY A 226 -13.20 27.65 -13.52
N LYS A 227 -11.90 27.63 -13.23
CA LYS A 227 -10.89 27.02 -14.12
C LYS A 227 -10.62 25.57 -13.76
N THR A 228 -10.13 24.84 -14.75
CA THR A 228 -9.55 23.51 -14.56
C THR A 228 -8.03 23.61 -14.43
N MET A 229 -7.49 22.95 -13.42
CA MET A 229 -6.07 22.68 -13.25
C MET A 229 -5.81 21.19 -13.43
N LYS A 230 -5.01 20.84 -14.44
CA LYS A 230 -4.58 19.46 -14.67
C LYS A 230 -3.46 19.12 -13.68
N ILE A 231 -3.64 18.03 -12.94
CA ILE A 231 -2.68 17.53 -11.96
C ILE A 231 -2.38 16.08 -12.33
N ASN A 232 -1.13 15.79 -12.65
CA ASN A 232 -0.67 14.46 -12.99
C ASN A 232 0.12 13.89 -11.81
N ILE A 233 -0.39 12.82 -11.19
CA ILE A 233 0.28 12.13 -10.08
C ILE A 233 1.05 10.96 -10.70
N GLY A 234 2.38 11.05 -10.72
CA GLY A 234 3.25 10.02 -11.25
C GLY A 234 3.49 8.89 -10.24
N GLN A 235 3.98 7.75 -10.74
CA GLN A 235 4.36 6.60 -9.92
C GLN A 235 5.45 6.95 -8.90
N GLN A 236 5.50 6.21 -7.80
CA GLN A 236 6.48 6.43 -6.75
C GLN A 236 7.89 6.19 -7.30
N ILE A 237 8.82 7.11 -7.04
CA ILE A 237 10.22 6.96 -7.43
C ILE A 237 10.91 6.04 -6.43
N ALA A 238 11.53 4.97 -6.91
CA ALA A 238 12.26 4.04 -6.05
C ALA A 238 13.50 4.70 -5.44
N LEU A 239 13.62 4.67 -4.11
CA LEU A 239 14.78 5.26 -3.43
C LEU A 239 16.10 4.56 -3.81
N SER A 240 16.04 3.32 -4.31
CA SER A 240 17.18 2.57 -4.82
C SER A 240 17.85 3.21 -6.03
N SER A 241 17.08 3.90 -6.89
CA SER A 241 17.62 4.57 -8.09
C SER A 241 18.63 5.67 -7.73
N PHE A 242 18.60 6.16 -6.49
CA PHE A 242 19.55 7.17 -6.02
C PHE A 242 20.90 6.61 -5.58
N LYS A 243 21.08 5.28 -5.49
CA LYS A 243 22.37 4.66 -5.14
C LYS A 243 23.46 4.98 -6.17
N GLU A 244 23.08 5.11 -7.44
CA GLU A 244 24.00 5.37 -8.56
C GLU A 244 24.64 6.76 -8.51
N TYR A 245 24.03 7.72 -7.82
CA TYR A 245 24.51 9.10 -7.75
C TYR A 245 25.64 9.32 -6.72
N ASN A 246 26.19 8.25 -6.13
CA ASN A 246 27.33 8.28 -5.20
C ASN A 246 27.28 9.41 -4.15
N LYS A 247 26.09 9.62 -3.55
CA LYS A 247 25.77 10.69 -2.57
C LYS A 247 25.74 12.14 -3.12
N ASP A 248 25.85 12.36 -4.43
CA ASP A 248 25.53 13.67 -5.04
C ASP A 248 24.02 13.89 -5.10
N LEU A 249 23.49 14.43 -4.00
CA LEU A 249 22.07 14.75 -3.87
C LEU A 249 21.63 15.87 -4.82
N SER A 250 22.55 16.76 -5.25
CA SER A 250 22.19 17.85 -6.16
C SER A 250 21.93 17.32 -7.56
N ALA A 251 22.75 16.38 -8.03
CA ALA A 251 22.52 15.67 -9.29
C ALA A 251 21.21 14.86 -9.22
N ALA A 252 21.00 14.10 -8.15
CA ALA A 252 19.76 13.33 -7.95
C ALA A 252 18.50 14.22 -7.95
N ALA A 253 18.55 15.39 -7.30
CA ALA A 253 17.44 16.35 -7.29
C ALA A 253 17.14 16.91 -8.69
N ASN A 254 18.16 17.17 -9.51
CA ASN A 254 17.98 17.58 -10.89
C ASN A 254 17.33 16.47 -11.73
N VAL A 255 17.71 15.21 -11.54
CA VAL A 255 17.07 14.10 -12.28
C VAL A 255 15.63 13.92 -11.86
N CYS A 256 15.27 14.12 -10.59
CA CYS A 256 13.87 14.13 -10.16
C CYS A 256 13.04 15.21 -10.90
N LEU A 257 13.61 16.41 -11.09
CA LEU A 257 12.97 17.48 -11.86
C LEU A 257 12.79 17.07 -13.33
N THR A 258 13.84 16.54 -13.98
CA THR A 258 13.76 16.10 -15.38
C THR A 258 12.77 14.95 -15.54
N HIS A 259 12.74 14.01 -14.59
CA HIS A 259 11.78 12.92 -14.53
C HIS A 259 10.34 13.45 -14.45
N LEU A 260 10.07 14.39 -13.54
CA LEU A 260 8.76 15.05 -13.42
C LEU A 260 8.34 15.73 -14.73
N GLN A 261 9.26 16.43 -15.39
CA GLN A 261 9.00 17.10 -16.66
C GLN A 261 8.77 16.12 -17.82
N SER A 262 9.44 14.96 -17.80
CA SER A 262 9.21 13.88 -18.78
C SER A 262 7.81 13.31 -18.63
N ILE A 263 7.42 12.92 -17.41
CA ILE A 263 6.08 12.40 -17.09
C ILE A 263 4.98 13.40 -17.47
N ALA A 264 5.20 14.70 -17.21
CA ALA A 264 4.25 15.76 -17.56
C ALA A 264 3.94 15.82 -19.07
N LYS A 265 4.87 15.37 -19.92
CA LYS A 265 4.77 15.34 -21.37
C LYS A 265 4.48 13.94 -21.92
N ASN A 266 4.10 12.99 -21.07
CA ASN A 266 3.95 11.57 -21.42
C ASN A 266 5.23 10.96 -22.03
N GLY A 267 6.40 11.44 -21.60
CA GLY A 267 7.70 10.88 -21.95
C GLY A 267 8.09 9.68 -21.07
N PRO A 268 9.23 9.04 -21.34
CA PRO A 268 9.69 7.87 -20.57
C PRO A 268 10.06 8.24 -19.14
N ALA A 269 9.88 7.28 -18.21
CA ALA A 269 10.39 7.37 -16.86
C ALA A 269 11.92 7.34 -16.87
N LEU A 270 12.55 8.31 -16.20
CA LEU A 270 14.02 8.43 -16.13
C LEU A 270 14.63 7.84 -14.85
N LEU A 271 13.78 7.40 -13.92
CA LEU A 271 14.14 6.79 -12.64
C LEU A 271 13.23 5.58 -12.49
N ASP A 272 13.69 4.56 -11.77
CA ASP A 272 12.86 3.38 -11.52
C ASP A 272 11.65 3.80 -10.69
N THR A 273 10.51 3.23 -11.03
CA THR A 273 9.23 3.57 -10.43
C THR A 273 8.60 2.33 -9.83
N ILE A 274 7.87 2.53 -8.75
CA ILE A 274 7.10 1.50 -8.06
C ILE A 274 5.65 1.70 -8.50
N ALA A 275 5.08 0.68 -9.13
CA ALA A 275 3.69 0.69 -9.57
C ALA A 275 2.75 0.87 -8.35
N PRO A 276 1.65 1.59 -8.53
CA PRO A 276 0.70 1.82 -7.46
C PRO A 276 0.01 0.52 -7.02
N GLN A 277 -0.30 0.41 -5.73
CA GLN A 277 -1.28 -0.55 -5.26
C GLN A 277 -2.66 0.07 -5.51
N GLU A 278 -3.52 -0.55 -6.30
CA GLU A 278 -4.79 0.06 -6.71
C GLU A 278 -5.65 0.53 -5.52
N LEU A 279 -6.09 1.81 -5.52
CA LEU A 279 -7.25 2.30 -4.77
C LEU A 279 -8.50 1.85 -5.51
N GLU A 280 -9.55 1.57 -4.75
CA GLU A 280 -10.77 0.89 -5.16
C GLU A 280 -11.80 1.74 -5.95
N PRO A 281 -11.91 1.56 -7.28
CA PRO A 281 -13.19 1.50 -7.95
C PRO A 281 -13.69 0.05 -7.85
N GLY A 282 -14.55 -0.24 -6.87
CA GLY A 282 -15.07 -1.61 -6.70
C GLY A 282 -15.85 -1.86 -5.42
N LYS A 283 -15.70 -1.02 -4.38
CA LYS A 283 -16.27 -1.31 -3.06
C LYS A 283 -17.78 -1.56 -3.05
N LYS A 284 -18.56 -0.80 -3.86
CA LYS A 284 -20.01 -1.02 -3.98
C LYS A 284 -20.37 -2.34 -4.67
N GLU A 285 -19.65 -2.68 -5.73
CA GLU A 285 -19.85 -3.92 -6.49
C GLU A 285 -19.39 -5.12 -5.66
N LEU A 286 -18.29 -4.98 -4.92
CA LEU A 286 -17.80 -5.95 -3.95
C LEU A 286 -18.82 -6.20 -2.84
N ILE A 287 -19.36 -5.14 -2.21
CA ILE A 287 -20.40 -5.27 -1.18
C ILE A 287 -21.60 -6.04 -1.75
N SER A 288 -22.13 -5.61 -2.90
CA SER A 288 -23.27 -6.26 -3.53
C SER A 288 -22.99 -7.74 -3.82
N ALA A 289 -21.81 -8.05 -4.34
CA ALA A 289 -21.40 -9.42 -4.62
C ALA A 289 -21.27 -10.26 -3.34
N ILE A 290 -20.68 -9.71 -2.27
CA ILE A 290 -20.55 -10.41 -0.98
C ILE A 290 -21.90 -10.62 -0.30
N GLU A 291 -22.84 -9.68 -0.44
CA GLU A 291 -24.20 -9.80 0.11
C GLU A 291 -25.03 -10.88 -0.59
N GLU A 292 -24.71 -11.20 -1.85
CA GLU A 292 -25.32 -12.29 -2.61
C GLU A 292 -24.72 -13.67 -2.28
N CYS A 293 -23.57 -13.72 -1.61
CA CYS A 293 -22.93 -14.98 -1.24
C CYS A 293 -23.73 -15.75 -0.18
N GLU A 294 -23.62 -17.08 -0.23
CA GLU A 294 -24.16 -17.93 0.82
C GLU A 294 -23.41 -17.68 2.13
N ILE A 295 -24.15 -17.43 3.21
CA ILE A 295 -23.60 -17.26 4.55
C ILE A 295 -23.43 -18.64 5.19
N LEU A 296 -22.18 -19.03 5.45
CA LEU A 296 -21.86 -20.24 6.21
C LEU A 296 -22.16 -20.06 7.69
N ARG A 297 -21.80 -18.89 8.24
CA ARG A 297 -21.92 -18.58 9.67
C ARG A 297 -21.93 -17.07 9.91
N GLN A 298 -22.64 -16.64 10.94
CA GLN A 298 -22.62 -15.25 11.42
C GLN A 298 -22.21 -15.23 12.90
N PHE A 299 -21.36 -14.28 13.27
CA PHE A 299 -20.83 -14.13 14.62
C PHE A 299 -21.52 -12.99 15.38
N GLU A 300 -21.43 -13.03 16.71
CA GLU A 300 -22.03 -12.03 17.60
C GLU A 300 -21.49 -10.61 17.37
N ASP A 301 -20.25 -10.49 16.89
CA ASP A 301 -19.60 -9.22 16.56
C ASP A 301 -20.04 -8.64 15.19
N GLY A 302 -21.00 -9.30 14.53
CA GLY A 302 -21.56 -8.86 13.24
C GLY A 302 -20.81 -9.40 12.02
N ARG A 303 -19.64 -10.03 12.20
CA ARG A 303 -18.87 -10.62 11.10
C ARG A 303 -19.58 -11.82 10.49
N LYS A 304 -19.33 -12.05 9.21
CA LYS A 304 -19.94 -13.13 8.43
C LYS A 304 -18.88 -13.97 7.75
N LEU A 305 -18.99 -15.29 7.87
CA LEU A 305 -18.33 -16.22 6.96
C LEU A 305 -19.25 -16.46 5.79
N VAL A 306 -18.75 -16.15 4.60
CA VAL A 306 -19.46 -16.40 3.35
C VAL A 306 -18.66 -17.36 2.49
N ILE A 307 -19.36 -18.11 1.65
CA ILE A 307 -18.76 -18.95 0.61
C ILE A 307 -19.09 -18.39 -0.76
N TYR A 308 -18.07 -18.31 -1.60
CA TYR A 308 -18.17 -17.78 -2.96
C TYR A 308 -17.51 -18.74 -3.95
N ARG A 309 -18.11 -18.89 -5.14
CA ARG A 309 -17.48 -19.54 -6.30
C ARG A 309 -17.82 -18.70 -7.52
N CYS A 310 -16.83 -18.44 -8.38
CA CYS A 310 -17.07 -17.63 -9.56
C CYS A 310 -18.11 -18.33 -10.47
N ASN A 311 -19.17 -17.61 -10.80
CA ASN A 311 -20.27 -18.11 -11.65
C ASN A 311 -20.45 -17.27 -12.92
N THR A 312 -19.55 -16.30 -13.17
CA THR A 312 -19.63 -15.39 -14.31
C THR A 312 -18.44 -15.52 -15.24
N ASN A 313 -18.67 -15.47 -16.55
CA ASN A 313 -17.61 -15.34 -17.57
C ASN A 313 -17.07 -13.89 -17.69
N ARG A 314 -17.13 -13.10 -16.61
CA ARG A 314 -16.74 -11.68 -16.54
C ARG A 314 -15.83 -11.47 -15.32
N THR A 315 -15.20 -10.30 -15.25
CA THR A 315 -14.43 -9.83 -14.08
C THR A 315 -15.29 -9.88 -12.82
N SER A 316 -14.77 -10.51 -11.77
CA SER A 316 -15.48 -10.72 -10.50
C SER A 316 -14.84 -9.85 -9.42
N PRO A 317 -15.58 -8.87 -8.85
CA PRO A 317 -15.02 -7.95 -7.86
C PRO A 317 -14.49 -8.67 -6.62
N ILE A 318 -15.10 -9.81 -6.24
CA ILE A 318 -14.60 -10.66 -5.15
C ILE A 318 -13.25 -11.27 -5.51
N ILE A 319 -13.09 -11.81 -6.73
CA ILE A 319 -11.85 -12.49 -7.12
C ILE A 319 -10.71 -11.49 -7.24
N ASP A 320 -10.99 -10.33 -7.83
CA ASP A 320 -10.02 -9.24 -7.97
C ASP A 320 -9.55 -8.74 -6.60
N GLU A 321 -10.49 -8.58 -5.65
CA GLU A 321 -10.16 -8.13 -4.30
C GLU A 321 -9.39 -9.18 -3.50
N LEU A 322 -9.79 -10.45 -3.58
CA LEU A 322 -9.04 -11.56 -2.98
C LEU A 322 -7.63 -11.63 -3.54
N GLY A 323 -7.42 -11.42 -4.84
CA GLY A 323 -6.09 -11.38 -5.46
C GLY A 323 -5.24 -10.22 -4.95
N ARG A 324 -5.82 -9.01 -4.87
CA ARG A 324 -5.14 -7.81 -4.35
C ARG A 324 -4.72 -7.98 -2.90
N LEU A 325 -5.62 -8.48 -2.05
CA LEU A 325 -5.35 -8.69 -0.62
C LEU A 325 -4.36 -9.84 -0.37
N ARG A 326 -4.45 -10.94 -1.13
CA ARG A 326 -3.46 -12.03 -1.10
C ARG A 326 -2.06 -11.52 -1.40
N GLU A 327 -1.87 -10.86 -2.54
CA GLU A 327 -0.56 -10.34 -2.95
C GLU A 327 0.00 -9.36 -1.92
N ARG A 328 -0.84 -8.47 -1.38
CA ARG A 328 -0.46 -7.58 -0.28
C ARG A 328 0.07 -8.35 0.93
N CYS A 329 -0.64 -9.40 1.36
CA CYS A 329 -0.25 -10.19 2.53
C CYS A 329 1.01 -11.04 2.28
N TYR A 330 1.15 -11.61 1.08
CA TYR A 330 2.31 -12.43 0.74
C TYR A 330 3.57 -11.59 0.59
N ARG A 331 3.47 -10.41 -0.04
CA ARG A 331 4.58 -9.47 -0.16
C ARG A 331 5.12 -9.03 1.20
N ASP A 332 4.23 -8.83 2.17
CA ASP A 332 4.60 -8.45 3.55
C ASP A 332 5.46 -9.52 4.26
N ILE A 333 5.33 -10.78 3.88
CA ILE A 333 6.15 -11.88 4.40
C ILE A 333 7.28 -12.29 3.43
N GLY A 334 7.50 -11.51 2.38
CA GLY A 334 8.54 -11.75 1.38
C GLY A 334 8.30 -12.95 0.47
N ALA A 335 7.03 -13.30 0.22
CA ALA A 335 6.57 -14.23 -0.80
C ALA A 335 5.62 -13.51 -1.78
N GLY A 336 4.97 -14.24 -2.69
CA GLY A 336 3.97 -13.67 -3.59
C GLY A 336 4.46 -13.62 -5.04
N THR A 337 3.58 -13.17 -5.92
CA THR A 337 3.82 -13.16 -7.37
C THR A 337 4.60 -11.94 -7.84
N GLY A 338 4.57 -10.86 -7.05
CA GLY A 338 5.14 -9.56 -7.43
C GLY A 338 4.25 -8.73 -8.36
N ASN A 339 3.08 -9.26 -8.77
CA ASN A 339 2.11 -8.55 -9.59
C ASN A 339 1.25 -7.58 -8.75
N ASP A 340 0.27 -6.92 -9.34
CA ASP A 340 -0.74 -6.14 -8.62
C ASP A 340 -1.73 -7.04 -7.85
N ARG A 341 -1.95 -8.27 -8.33
CA ARG A 341 -2.85 -9.27 -7.76
C ARG A 341 -2.26 -10.68 -7.84
N ASP A 342 -2.54 -11.50 -6.81
CA ASP A 342 -2.26 -12.95 -6.79
C ASP A 342 -3.49 -13.72 -7.29
N ASN A 343 -3.86 -13.53 -8.56
CA ASN A 343 -4.92 -14.30 -9.20
C ASN A 343 -4.34 -15.38 -10.12
N ASP A 344 -4.96 -16.57 -10.12
CA ASP A 344 -4.60 -17.66 -11.01
C ASP A 344 -5.85 -18.33 -11.61
N VAL A 345 -5.65 -19.22 -12.59
CA VAL A 345 -6.73 -19.92 -13.32
C VAL A 345 -7.61 -20.79 -12.42
N PHE A 346 -7.14 -21.14 -11.21
CA PHE A 346 -7.89 -21.97 -10.29
C PHE A 346 -8.93 -21.15 -9.50
N ASP A 347 -8.75 -19.83 -9.40
CA ASP A 347 -9.67 -18.96 -8.66
C ASP A 347 -11.11 -18.99 -9.21
N GLU A 348 -11.29 -19.27 -10.50
CA GLU A 348 -12.61 -19.39 -11.12
C GLU A 348 -13.32 -20.69 -10.73
N SER A 349 -12.59 -21.80 -10.66
CA SER A 349 -13.19 -23.12 -10.40
C SER A 349 -13.31 -23.44 -8.91
N TYR A 350 -12.54 -22.80 -8.03
CA TYR A 350 -12.49 -23.11 -6.61
C TYR A 350 -13.55 -22.36 -5.79
N TYR A 351 -13.91 -22.91 -4.64
CA TYR A 351 -14.66 -22.16 -3.63
C TYR A 351 -13.70 -21.28 -2.82
N HIS A 352 -14.20 -20.12 -2.39
CA HIS A 352 -13.52 -19.17 -1.53
C HIS A 352 -14.34 -19.01 -0.26
N ILE A 353 -13.74 -19.35 0.87
CA ILE A 353 -14.29 -19.10 2.20
C ILE A 353 -13.74 -17.77 2.67
N ILE A 354 -14.62 -16.80 2.84
CA ILE A 354 -14.27 -15.39 3.05
C ILE A 354 -14.83 -14.93 4.38
N LEU A 355 -13.99 -14.34 5.23
CA LEU A 355 -14.45 -13.66 6.43
C LEU A 355 -14.66 -12.18 6.13
N TRP A 356 -15.92 -11.76 6.13
CA TRP A 356 -16.36 -10.41 5.86
C TRP A 356 -16.71 -9.65 7.14
N ASP A 357 -16.21 -8.42 7.24
CA ASP A 357 -16.60 -7.48 8.29
C ASP A 357 -17.48 -6.38 7.69
N PRO A 358 -18.79 -6.37 7.98
CA PRO A 358 -19.69 -5.37 7.44
C PRO A 358 -19.52 -3.99 8.08
N SER A 359 -18.91 -3.85 9.26
CA SER A 359 -18.72 -2.52 9.87
C SER A 359 -17.60 -1.74 9.19
N ASP A 360 -16.51 -2.44 8.89
CA ASP A 360 -15.33 -1.85 8.24
C ASP A 360 -15.41 -1.97 6.70
N VAL A 361 -16.39 -2.73 6.21
CA VAL A 361 -16.60 -3.03 4.79
C VAL A 361 -15.32 -3.63 4.22
N GLU A 362 -14.87 -4.73 4.82
CA GLU A 362 -13.52 -5.28 4.60
C GLU A 362 -13.49 -6.81 4.63
N ILE A 363 -12.68 -7.42 3.75
CA ILE A 363 -12.39 -8.85 3.78
C ILE A 363 -11.21 -9.09 4.73
N LEU A 364 -11.45 -9.65 5.90
CA LEU A 364 -10.39 -9.79 6.92
C LEU A 364 -9.36 -10.87 6.56
N GLY A 365 -9.80 -11.87 5.81
CA GLY A 365 -9.01 -12.99 5.30
C GLY A 365 -9.88 -13.96 4.53
N ALA A 366 -9.23 -14.88 3.82
CA ALA A 366 -9.92 -15.91 3.07
C ALA A 366 -9.06 -17.15 2.88
N TYR A 367 -9.70 -18.26 2.52
CA TYR A 367 -9.07 -19.49 2.05
C TYR A 367 -9.76 -19.98 0.78
N ARG A 368 -8.97 -20.59 -0.11
CA ARG A 368 -9.47 -21.30 -1.27
C ARG A 368 -9.63 -22.78 -0.92
N VAL A 369 -10.76 -23.39 -1.27
CA VAL A 369 -11.07 -24.80 -0.98
C VAL A 369 -11.66 -25.52 -2.18
N MET A 370 -11.32 -26.80 -2.36
CA MET A 370 -11.82 -27.62 -3.46
C MET A 370 -11.97 -29.10 -3.12
N PRO A 371 -13.17 -29.69 -3.25
CA PRO A 371 -13.35 -31.13 -3.21
C PRO A 371 -12.65 -31.77 -4.43
N VAL A 372 -11.52 -32.43 -4.19
CA VAL A 372 -10.62 -32.90 -5.25
C VAL A 372 -11.31 -33.92 -6.17
N GLY A 373 -12.13 -34.83 -5.64
CA GLY A 373 -12.89 -35.78 -6.46
C GLY A 373 -13.80 -35.11 -7.49
N GLU A 374 -14.48 -34.00 -7.14
CA GLU A 374 -15.31 -33.24 -8.09
C GLU A 374 -14.45 -32.55 -9.14
N GLN A 375 -13.34 -31.97 -8.72
CA GLN A 375 -12.42 -31.26 -9.61
C GLN A 375 -11.75 -32.20 -10.60
N LEU A 376 -11.36 -33.40 -10.16
CA LEU A 376 -10.83 -34.45 -11.03
C LEU A 376 -11.86 -34.88 -12.08
N ALA A 377 -13.12 -35.06 -11.69
CA ALA A 377 -14.18 -35.44 -12.61
C ALA A 377 -14.46 -34.37 -13.68
N GLN A 378 -14.32 -33.09 -13.35
CA GLN A 378 -14.62 -31.97 -14.27
C GLN A 378 -13.43 -31.54 -15.13
N HIS A 379 -12.23 -31.46 -14.53
CA HIS A 379 -11.04 -30.81 -15.12
C HIS A 379 -9.81 -31.72 -15.16
N GLY A 380 -9.93 -32.97 -14.68
CA GLY A 380 -8.80 -33.87 -14.49
C GLY A 380 -7.79 -33.35 -13.47
N VAL A 381 -6.63 -34.02 -13.40
CA VAL A 381 -5.55 -33.68 -12.46
C VAL A 381 -4.96 -32.28 -12.70
N THR A 382 -5.08 -31.76 -13.92
CA THR A 382 -4.66 -30.39 -14.29
C THR A 382 -5.53 -29.31 -13.66
N GLY A 383 -6.72 -29.65 -13.16
CA GLY A 383 -7.56 -28.74 -12.38
C GLY A 383 -7.10 -28.52 -10.94
N LEU A 384 -6.11 -29.29 -10.46
CA LEU A 384 -5.57 -29.16 -9.11
C LEU A 384 -4.38 -28.20 -9.09
N TYR A 385 -4.39 -27.24 -8.16
CA TYR A 385 -3.30 -26.27 -8.02
C TYR A 385 -2.02 -26.97 -7.60
N SER A 386 -2.08 -27.87 -6.62
CA SER A 386 -0.93 -28.67 -6.21
C SER A 386 -0.28 -29.43 -7.36
N ASN A 387 -1.04 -29.82 -8.40
CA ASN A 387 -0.48 -30.47 -9.60
C ASN A 387 0.37 -29.54 -10.49
N SER A 388 0.26 -28.23 -10.33
CA SER A 388 1.14 -27.26 -10.98
C SER A 388 2.54 -27.21 -10.36
N LEU A 389 2.72 -27.83 -9.18
CA LEU A 389 3.98 -27.89 -8.44
C LEU A 389 4.49 -29.34 -8.22
N PHE A 390 3.57 -30.30 -8.13
CA PHE A 390 3.84 -31.71 -7.84
C PHE A 390 3.08 -32.61 -8.82
N LYS A 391 3.77 -33.34 -9.70
CA LYS A 391 3.10 -34.25 -10.64
C LYS A 391 2.67 -35.53 -9.93
N TYR A 392 1.36 -35.73 -9.82
CA TYR A 392 0.80 -36.90 -9.15
C TYR A 392 0.98 -38.17 -9.97
N HIS A 393 1.28 -39.26 -9.28
CA HIS A 393 1.36 -40.62 -9.81
C HIS A 393 -0.02 -41.27 -9.82
N ASP A 394 -0.22 -42.29 -10.67
CA ASP A 394 -1.52 -42.96 -10.82
C ASP A 394 -2.03 -43.61 -9.51
N ASN A 395 -1.13 -44.08 -8.65
CA ASN A 395 -1.48 -44.66 -7.35
C ASN A 395 -2.07 -43.64 -6.35
N ALA A 396 -1.90 -42.33 -6.58
CA ALA A 396 -2.38 -41.28 -5.69
C ALA A 396 -3.88 -40.99 -5.84
N TYR A 397 -4.46 -41.27 -7.01
CA TYR A 397 -5.82 -40.82 -7.37
C TYR A 397 -6.89 -41.32 -6.40
N SER A 398 -6.79 -42.57 -5.94
CA SER A 398 -7.74 -43.14 -4.96
C SER A 398 -7.74 -42.43 -3.60
N CYS A 399 -6.61 -41.82 -3.22
CA CYS A 399 -6.49 -40.98 -2.04
C CYS A 399 -6.96 -39.55 -2.35
N LEU A 400 -6.51 -39.00 -3.49
CA LEU A 400 -6.87 -37.65 -3.94
C LEU A 400 -8.37 -37.44 -4.07
N GLU A 401 -9.14 -38.40 -4.59
CA GLU A 401 -10.60 -38.29 -4.69
C GLU A 401 -11.29 -38.03 -3.34
N LYS A 402 -10.64 -38.38 -2.23
CA LYS A 402 -11.12 -38.18 -0.85
C LYS A 402 -10.48 -36.95 -0.18
N CYS A 403 -9.75 -36.13 -0.92
CA CYS A 403 -9.10 -34.93 -0.40
C CYS A 403 -9.96 -33.68 -0.63
N VAL A 404 -9.94 -32.77 0.34
CA VAL A 404 -10.26 -31.36 0.12
C VAL A 404 -8.94 -30.62 -0.01
N GLU A 405 -8.68 -30.03 -1.19
CA GLU A 405 -7.53 -29.18 -1.41
C GLU A 405 -7.80 -27.80 -0.81
N ILE A 406 -6.89 -27.32 0.03
CA ILE A 406 -6.96 -26.03 0.72
C ILE A 406 -5.68 -25.27 0.43
N GLY A 407 -5.81 -23.99 0.07
CA GLY A 407 -4.67 -23.16 -0.24
C GLY A 407 -4.99 -21.68 -0.33
N ARG A 408 -3.98 -20.92 -0.77
CA ARG A 408 -4.07 -19.46 -0.99
C ARG A 408 -4.67 -18.69 0.20
N GLY A 409 -4.42 -19.21 1.40
CA GLY A 409 -4.92 -18.62 2.64
C GLY A 409 -4.17 -17.34 2.98
N PHE A 410 -4.91 -16.30 3.38
CA PHE A 410 -4.33 -15.07 3.89
C PHE A 410 -5.20 -14.45 4.99
N ILE A 411 -4.56 -13.66 5.84
CA ILE A 411 -5.21 -12.81 6.84
C ILE A 411 -4.51 -11.47 6.79
N GLN A 412 -5.27 -10.37 6.66
CA GLN A 412 -4.65 -9.06 6.62
C GLN A 412 -3.93 -8.75 7.93
N LYS A 413 -2.80 -8.06 7.84
CA LYS A 413 -1.88 -7.77 8.95
C LYS A 413 -2.55 -7.21 10.22
N PRO A 414 -3.54 -6.28 10.15
CA PRO A 414 -4.22 -5.80 11.35
C PRO A 414 -4.92 -6.90 12.15
N TYR A 415 -5.28 -8.03 11.51
CA TYR A 415 -6.12 -9.08 12.08
C TYR A 415 -5.39 -10.39 12.41
N GLN A 416 -4.09 -10.53 12.09
CA GLN A 416 -3.34 -11.79 12.28
C GLN A 416 -3.21 -12.25 13.75
N LYS A 417 -3.46 -11.37 14.72
CA LYS A 417 -3.47 -11.69 16.17
C LYS A 417 -4.88 -11.67 16.79
N SER A 418 -5.90 -11.85 15.96
CA SER A 418 -7.32 -11.85 16.36
C SER A 418 -7.96 -13.23 16.16
N LYS A 419 -9.29 -13.32 16.34
CA LYS A 419 -10.08 -14.52 16.09
C LYS A 419 -10.29 -14.85 14.60
N VAL A 420 -9.80 -14.02 13.67
CA VAL A 420 -10.04 -14.21 12.22
C VAL A 420 -9.60 -15.57 11.71
N LEU A 421 -8.42 -16.05 12.11
CA LEU A 421 -7.95 -17.37 11.73
C LEU A 421 -8.90 -18.47 12.23
N ASP A 422 -9.33 -18.37 13.48
CA ASP A 422 -10.24 -19.32 14.09
C ASP A 422 -11.58 -19.38 13.35
N TYR A 423 -12.14 -18.21 13.01
CA TYR A 423 -13.37 -18.10 12.23
C TYR A 423 -13.20 -18.73 10.84
N LEU A 424 -12.13 -18.42 10.11
CA LEU A 424 -11.87 -19.03 8.80
C LEU A 424 -11.82 -20.56 8.88
N TRP A 425 -11.19 -21.13 9.91
CA TRP A 425 -11.15 -22.58 10.10
C TRP A 425 -12.49 -23.18 10.53
N GLN A 426 -13.31 -22.48 11.30
CA GLN A 426 -14.71 -22.88 11.51
C GLN A 426 -15.45 -22.97 10.18
N GLY A 427 -15.30 -21.99 9.29
CA GLY A 427 -15.91 -22.01 7.95
C GLY A 427 -15.40 -23.16 7.07
N ILE A 428 -14.08 -23.44 7.09
CA ILE A 428 -13.49 -24.58 6.38
C ILE A 428 -14.09 -25.91 6.87
N PHE A 429 -14.20 -26.11 8.17
CA PHE A 429 -14.79 -27.34 8.70
C PHE A 429 -16.31 -27.41 8.50
N ASP A 430 -17.03 -26.28 8.56
CA ASP A 430 -18.45 -26.21 8.17
C ASP A 430 -18.65 -26.60 6.71
N PHE A 431 -17.73 -26.21 5.82
CA PHE A 431 -17.71 -26.66 4.43
C PHE A 431 -17.42 -28.16 4.33
N ILE A 432 -16.37 -28.66 4.98
CA ILE A 432 -15.98 -30.08 4.96
C ILE A 432 -17.10 -30.99 5.50
N LYS A 433 -17.88 -30.54 6.49
CA LYS A 433 -19.05 -31.29 7.01
C LYS A 433 -20.07 -31.61 5.91
N ARG A 434 -20.14 -30.81 4.82
CA ARG A 434 -20.99 -31.08 3.64
C ARG A 434 -20.47 -32.23 2.78
N TYR A 435 -19.23 -32.65 2.99
CA TYR A 435 -18.48 -33.64 2.20
C TYR A 435 -18.01 -34.80 3.09
N PRO A 436 -18.92 -35.60 3.68
CA PRO A 436 -18.58 -36.61 4.69
C PRO A 436 -17.67 -37.73 4.18
N ASP A 437 -17.64 -37.98 2.87
CA ASP A 437 -16.79 -38.99 2.24
C ASP A 437 -15.33 -38.55 2.07
N TYR A 438 -15.06 -37.26 2.24
CA TYR A 438 -13.72 -36.68 2.14
C TYR A 438 -13.00 -36.81 3.47
N LYS A 439 -11.82 -37.45 3.45
CA LYS A 439 -11.07 -37.90 4.63
C LYS A 439 -9.80 -37.12 4.87
N TYR A 440 -9.31 -36.40 3.87
CA TYR A 440 -7.99 -35.78 3.92
C TYR A 440 -8.04 -34.29 3.57
N LEU A 441 -7.16 -33.52 4.20
CA LEU A 441 -6.81 -32.17 3.80
C LEU A 441 -5.52 -32.23 2.99
N LEU A 442 -5.55 -31.69 1.78
CA LEU A 442 -4.40 -31.56 0.90
C LEU A 442 -4.06 -30.08 0.79
N GLY A 443 -2.80 -29.68 0.92
CA GLY A 443 -2.45 -28.27 0.82
C GLY A 443 -0.97 -28.04 0.57
N VAL A 444 -0.66 -26.92 -0.09
CA VAL A 444 0.72 -26.49 -0.34
C VAL A 444 1.12 -25.49 0.76
N LEU A 445 2.11 -25.86 1.56
CA LEU A 445 2.65 -25.04 2.64
C LEU A 445 3.83 -24.22 2.11
N THR A 446 3.89 -22.94 2.44
CA THR A 446 4.90 -22.00 1.90
C THR A 446 5.95 -21.64 2.94
N ILE A 447 7.23 -21.79 2.56
CA ILE A 447 8.37 -21.18 3.23
C ILE A 447 8.82 -19.99 2.35
N PRO A 448 8.74 -18.74 2.83
CA PRO A 448 9.10 -17.58 2.01
C PRO A 448 10.54 -17.64 1.48
N GLY A 449 10.73 -17.25 0.22
CA GLY A 449 12.03 -17.25 -0.45
C GLY A 449 13.01 -16.22 0.11
N THR A 450 12.50 -15.21 0.81
CA THR A 450 13.31 -14.24 1.57
C THR A 450 13.97 -14.84 2.82
N PHE A 451 13.52 -16.00 3.30
CA PHE A 451 14.19 -16.68 4.40
C PHE A 451 15.60 -17.11 3.94
N PRO A 452 16.66 -16.90 4.74
CA PRO A 452 17.99 -17.37 4.41
C PRO A 452 17.99 -18.87 4.15
N GLU A 453 18.84 -19.34 3.23
CA GLU A 453 18.92 -20.77 2.87
C GLU A 453 19.11 -21.67 4.10
N LYS A 454 19.89 -21.22 5.09
CA LYS A 454 20.06 -21.92 6.38
C LYS A 454 18.72 -22.11 7.11
N VAL A 455 17.88 -21.07 7.17
CA VAL A 455 16.57 -21.10 7.82
C VAL A 455 15.61 -22.01 7.06
N GLN A 456 15.62 -21.93 5.73
CA GLN A 456 14.82 -22.82 4.86
C GLN A 456 15.21 -24.29 5.10
N LYS A 457 16.51 -24.60 5.11
CA LYS A 457 17.03 -25.95 5.40
C LYS A 457 16.62 -26.45 6.78
N LEU A 458 16.70 -25.63 7.83
CA LEU A 458 16.26 -26.04 9.18
C LEU A 458 14.80 -26.51 9.21
N ILE A 459 13.91 -25.78 8.54
CA ILE A 459 12.49 -26.16 8.46
C ILE A 459 12.37 -27.47 7.67
N ILE A 460 12.97 -27.56 6.50
CA ILE A 460 12.88 -28.75 5.63
C ILE A 460 13.44 -29.99 6.32
N SER A 461 14.62 -29.91 6.94
CA SER A 461 15.24 -31.02 7.69
C SER A 461 14.31 -31.52 8.78
N PHE A 462 13.74 -30.61 9.59
CA PHE A 462 12.83 -31.00 10.66
C PHE A 462 11.59 -31.74 10.13
N TYR A 463 10.97 -31.22 9.08
CA TYR A 463 9.77 -31.84 8.50
C TYR A 463 10.06 -33.14 7.76
N ASN A 464 11.24 -33.30 7.14
CA ASN A 464 11.66 -34.57 6.56
C ASN A 464 11.90 -35.65 7.62
N ILE A 465 12.36 -35.28 8.83
CA ILE A 465 12.59 -36.23 9.92
C ILE A 465 11.26 -36.71 10.52
N TYR A 466 10.36 -35.78 10.88
CA TYR A 466 9.18 -36.10 11.68
C TYR A 466 7.88 -36.26 10.89
N PHE A 467 7.82 -35.73 9.66
CA PHE A 467 6.60 -35.68 8.86
C PHE A 467 6.78 -36.25 7.45
N SER A 468 7.91 -36.90 7.14
CA SER A 468 8.07 -37.54 5.83
C SER A 468 7.00 -38.62 5.63
N SER A 469 6.48 -38.67 4.40
CA SER A 469 5.59 -39.74 3.96
C SER A 469 6.40 -40.85 3.30
N THR A 470 5.99 -42.10 3.52
CA THR A 470 6.46 -43.24 2.71
C THR A 470 5.61 -43.43 1.44
N ALA A 471 4.55 -42.64 1.26
CA ALA A 471 3.66 -42.74 0.11
C ALA A 471 4.28 -42.05 -1.12
N ASP A 472 4.54 -42.84 -2.16
CA ASP A 472 5.06 -42.35 -3.45
C ASP A 472 3.93 -41.82 -4.35
N PHE A 473 3.37 -40.68 -3.96
CA PHE A 473 2.19 -40.10 -4.61
C PHE A 473 2.50 -39.02 -5.66
N CYS A 474 3.68 -38.42 -5.63
CA CYS A 474 4.01 -37.34 -6.56
C CYS A 474 5.51 -37.13 -6.74
N THR A 475 5.87 -36.56 -7.89
CA THR A 475 7.22 -36.03 -8.18
C THR A 475 7.20 -34.50 -8.17
N PRO A 476 8.09 -33.81 -7.42
CA PRO A 476 8.21 -32.35 -7.47
C PRO A 476 8.74 -31.89 -8.83
N ILE A 477 8.21 -30.78 -9.37
CA ILE A 477 8.58 -30.28 -10.70
C ILE A 477 9.97 -29.64 -10.71
N ALA A 478 10.32 -28.89 -9.66
CA ALA A 478 11.62 -28.28 -9.50
C ALA A 478 12.30 -28.81 -8.24
N LEU A 479 13.23 -29.75 -8.42
CA LEU A 479 13.98 -30.35 -7.32
C LEU A 479 14.67 -29.26 -6.52
N PHE A 480 14.26 -29.10 -5.26
CA PHE A 480 15.12 -28.53 -4.25
C PHE A 480 16.11 -29.63 -3.88
N THR A 481 17.39 -29.44 -4.20
CA THR A 481 18.44 -30.46 -4.00
C THR A 481 18.54 -30.84 -2.52
N ALA A 482 17.88 -31.94 -2.18
CA ALA A 482 17.89 -32.56 -0.86
C ALA A 482 19.27 -33.17 -0.49
N GLU A 483 20.17 -33.29 -1.46
CA GLU A 483 21.50 -33.89 -1.29
C GLU A 483 22.40 -33.16 -0.28
N ASN A 484 22.09 -31.91 0.10
CA ASN A 484 22.86 -31.14 1.10
C ASN A 484 22.08 -30.85 2.42
N VAL A 485 20.97 -31.53 2.68
CA VAL A 485 20.08 -31.21 3.82
C VAL A 485 20.17 -32.22 4.97
N GLN A 486 20.60 -33.45 4.71
CA GLN A 486 20.71 -34.51 5.72
C GLN A 486 22.04 -34.53 6.48
N ASP A 487 23.14 -34.06 5.88
CA ASP A 487 24.49 -34.27 6.44
C ASP A 487 24.87 -33.36 7.63
N ASP A 488 24.06 -32.32 7.94
CA ASP A 488 24.35 -31.33 9.01
C ASP A 488 23.08 -30.91 9.81
N THR A 489 22.12 -31.82 10.03
CA THR A 489 20.89 -31.50 10.79
C THR A 489 21.13 -31.46 12.31
N PRO A 490 20.63 -30.43 13.04
CA PRO A 490 20.76 -30.35 14.50
C PRO A 490 19.74 -31.21 15.26
N PHE A 491 18.87 -31.94 14.57
CA PHE A 491 17.76 -32.72 15.14
C PHE A 491 18.12 -34.20 15.26
N CYS A 492 17.84 -34.82 16.41
CA CYS A 492 18.15 -36.24 16.61
C CYS A 492 17.10 -37.18 16.00
N GLY A 493 15.86 -36.71 15.81
CA GLY A 493 14.76 -37.51 15.27
C GLY A 493 14.07 -38.47 16.25
N GLU A 494 14.55 -38.54 17.50
CA GLU A 494 14.01 -39.45 18.52
C GLU A 494 13.05 -38.78 19.51
N ASP A 495 13.23 -37.49 19.80
CA ASP A 495 12.38 -36.71 20.72
C ASP A 495 11.80 -35.47 20.03
N PHE A 496 10.56 -35.63 19.53
CA PHE A 496 9.84 -34.54 18.89
C PHE A 496 9.72 -33.28 19.75
N ARG A 497 9.55 -33.40 21.08
CA ARG A 497 9.38 -32.21 21.93
C ARG A 497 10.68 -31.42 22.05
N ALA A 498 11.79 -32.14 22.25
CA ALA A 498 13.12 -31.56 22.30
C ALA A 498 13.49 -30.90 20.96
N ASP A 499 13.35 -31.62 19.85
CA ASP A 499 13.68 -31.11 18.51
C ASP A 499 12.74 -29.98 18.07
N TRP A 500 11.46 -30.03 18.45
CA TRP A 500 10.52 -28.93 18.22
C TRP A 500 10.95 -27.65 18.96
N SER A 501 11.40 -27.79 20.21
CA SER A 501 11.92 -26.67 20.99
C SER A 501 13.20 -26.11 20.36
N MET A 502 14.09 -27.01 19.92
CA MET A 502 15.33 -26.66 19.21
C MET A 502 15.05 -25.90 17.91
N LEU A 503 14.16 -26.40 17.05
CA LEU A 503 13.77 -25.72 15.81
C LEU A 503 13.31 -24.29 16.08
N ASN A 504 12.37 -24.12 17.02
CA ASN A 504 11.86 -22.78 17.34
C ASN A 504 12.92 -21.87 17.99
N HIS A 505 13.87 -22.44 18.73
CA HIS A 505 15.00 -21.69 19.26
C HIS A 505 15.91 -21.19 18.13
N LEU A 506 16.38 -22.08 17.25
CA LEU A 506 17.25 -21.76 16.12
C LEU A 506 16.62 -20.76 15.14
N LEU A 507 15.32 -20.91 14.84
CA LEU A 507 14.60 -19.95 14.01
C LEU A 507 14.59 -18.55 14.64
N ARG A 508 14.35 -18.46 15.95
CA ARG A 508 14.33 -17.17 16.67
C ARG A 508 15.71 -16.53 16.77
N GLU A 509 16.79 -17.31 16.90
CA GLU A 509 18.16 -16.78 16.86
C GLU A 509 18.46 -16.09 15.53
N GLU A 510 17.94 -16.63 14.43
CA GLU A 510 18.05 -16.02 13.09
C GLU A 510 17.02 -14.90 12.86
N GLY A 511 16.12 -14.63 13.81
CA GLY A 511 15.09 -13.58 13.71
C GLY A 511 13.83 -13.99 12.96
N TYR A 512 13.59 -15.29 12.75
CA TYR A 512 12.45 -15.85 12.04
C TYR A 512 11.52 -16.65 12.95
N GLU A 513 10.30 -16.87 12.47
CA GLU A 513 9.36 -17.81 13.09
C GLU A 513 8.95 -18.87 12.08
N LEU A 514 8.61 -20.06 12.59
CA LEU A 514 8.04 -21.11 11.75
C LEU A 514 6.71 -20.62 11.15
N PRO A 515 6.52 -20.70 9.81
CA PRO A 515 5.28 -20.27 9.19
C PRO A 515 4.08 -21.03 9.76
N TRP A 516 2.97 -20.31 9.89
CA TRP A 516 1.79 -20.84 10.58
C TRP A 516 1.25 -22.17 10.03
N PRO A 517 1.19 -22.40 8.70
CA PRO A 517 0.66 -23.67 8.17
C PRO A 517 1.51 -24.89 8.57
N PHE A 518 2.83 -24.72 8.72
CA PHE A 518 3.71 -25.74 9.28
C PHE A 518 3.42 -25.97 10.77
N LYS A 519 3.28 -24.88 11.56
CA LYS A 519 2.86 -25.01 12.98
C LYS A 519 1.55 -25.78 13.12
N GLN A 520 0.60 -25.57 12.21
CA GLN A 520 -0.69 -26.25 12.18
C GLN A 520 -0.54 -27.75 11.92
N SER A 521 0.14 -28.13 10.82
CA SER A 521 0.33 -29.55 10.45
C SER A 521 1.01 -30.35 11.57
N ALA A 522 1.93 -29.72 12.30
CA ALA A 522 2.64 -30.35 13.40
C ALA A 522 1.87 -30.45 14.74
N LYS A 523 0.86 -29.60 14.98
CA LYS A 523 0.18 -29.51 16.29
C LYS A 523 -1.27 -29.91 16.28
N TRP A 524 -1.95 -29.87 15.14
CA TRP A 524 -3.39 -30.14 15.07
C TRP A 524 -3.71 -31.63 15.03
N PHE A 525 -2.77 -32.43 14.53
CA PHE A 525 -2.95 -33.86 14.31
C PHE A 525 -2.18 -34.69 15.34
N SER A 526 -2.67 -35.88 15.64
CA SER A 526 -1.91 -36.90 16.37
C SER A 526 -0.70 -37.34 15.53
N PRO A 527 0.36 -37.92 16.14
CA PRO A 527 1.51 -38.44 15.39
C PRO A 527 1.10 -39.33 14.20
N GLY A 528 1.70 -39.08 13.04
CA GLY A 528 1.36 -39.75 11.77
C GLY A 528 0.04 -39.29 11.11
N GLY A 529 -0.68 -38.34 11.71
CA GLY A 529 -1.91 -37.79 11.16
C GLY A 529 -1.70 -36.67 10.12
N SER A 530 -0.48 -36.15 9.99
CA SER A 530 -0.09 -35.20 8.96
C SER A 530 1.27 -35.61 8.39
N SER A 531 1.45 -35.44 7.08
CA SER A 531 2.69 -35.79 6.40
C SER A 531 2.99 -34.80 5.27
N ILE A 532 4.27 -34.52 5.05
CA ILE A 532 4.78 -33.83 3.87
C ILE A 532 5.17 -34.89 2.84
N LEU A 533 4.54 -34.82 1.66
CA LEU A 533 4.78 -35.74 0.55
C LEU A 533 6.08 -35.40 -0.18
N ALA A 534 6.31 -34.10 -0.44
CA ALA A 534 7.51 -33.62 -1.12
C ALA A 534 7.71 -32.12 -0.89
N PHE A 535 8.93 -31.65 -1.14
CA PHE A 535 9.25 -30.23 -1.26
C PHE A 535 9.67 -29.91 -2.70
N THR A 536 9.33 -28.71 -3.17
CA THR A 536 9.74 -28.17 -4.48
C THR A 536 10.06 -26.69 -4.35
N LYS A 537 10.94 -26.19 -5.22
CA LYS A 537 11.10 -24.74 -5.38
C LYS A 537 9.91 -24.18 -6.17
N ASP A 538 9.40 -23.02 -5.76
CA ASP A 538 8.38 -22.27 -6.49
C ASP A 538 8.92 -20.85 -6.78
N ASP A 539 9.56 -20.70 -7.93
CA ASP A 539 10.12 -19.43 -8.37
C ASP A 539 9.04 -18.39 -8.67
N SER A 540 7.85 -18.83 -9.11
CA SER A 540 6.74 -17.94 -9.48
C SER A 540 6.14 -17.23 -8.26
N PHE A 541 6.30 -17.83 -7.09
CA PHE A 541 5.79 -17.32 -5.82
C PHE A 541 6.90 -16.90 -4.85
N ASN A 542 8.17 -16.89 -5.31
CA ASN A 542 9.37 -16.66 -4.52
C ASN A 542 9.37 -17.46 -3.21
N SER A 543 9.31 -18.80 -3.29
CA SER A 543 9.18 -19.65 -2.11
C SER A 543 9.71 -21.08 -2.28
N ILE A 544 9.77 -21.81 -1.17
CA ILE A 544 9.80 -23.27 -1.17
C ILE A 544 8.42 -23.78 -0.75
N ALA A 545 7.86 -24.68 -1.56
CA ALA A 545 6.55 -25.27 -1.36
C ALA A 545 6.70 -26.69 -0.80
N GLY A 546 5.94 -27.02 0.26
CA GLY A 546 5.82 -28.38 0.79
C GLY A 546 4.40 -28.90 0.61
N LEU A 547 4.22 -30.02 -0.09
CA LEU A 547 2.90 -30.64 -0.26
C LEU A 547 2.53 -31.42 1.00
N ASN A 548 1.50 -30.98 1.71
CA ASN A 548 1.03 -31.59 2.95
C ASN A 548 -0.27 -32.36 2.73
N LEU A 549 -0.36 -33.53 3.35
CA LEU A 549 -1.54 -34.37 3.43
C LEU A 549 -1.85 -34.64 4.90
N SER A 550 -3.05 -34.30 5.36
CA SER A 550 -3.48 -34.52 6.75
C SER A 550 -4.80 -35.28 6.83
N SER A 551 -4.87 -36.25 7.73
CA SER A 551 -6.06 -37.09 7.95
C SER A 551 -7.00 -36.42 8.94
N ILE A 552 -8.24 -36.15 8.53
CA ILE A 552 -9.23 -35.41 9.33
C ILE A 552 -9.60 -36.19 10.61
N ASP A 553 -9.67 -37.52 10.54
CA ASP A 553 -9.93 -38.42 11.67
C ASP A 553 -8.79 -38.46 12.71
N LYS A 554 -7.61 -37.94 12.36
CA LYS A 554 -6.44 -37.82 13.24
C LYS A 554 -6.31 -36.45 13.89
N LEU A 555 -7.28 -35.56 13.73
CA LEU A 555 -7.34 -34.31 14.49
C LEU A 555 -7.36 -34.59 16.00
N ASN A 556 -6.55 -33.85 16.75
CA ASN A 556 -6.55 -33.94 18.20
C ASN A 556 -7.92 -33.53 18.77
N GLU A 557 -8.32 -34.15 19.88
CA GLU A 557 -9.68 -34.04 20.43
C GLU A 557 -10.12 -32.58 20.69
N SER A 558 -9.18 -31.70 21.07
CA SER A 558 -9.45 -30.27 21.26
C SER A 558 -9.96 -29.60 19.99
N TYR A 559 -9.39 -29.91 18.83
CA TYR A 559 -9.78 -29.34 17.54
C TYR A 559 -11.05 -30.00 17.00
N VAL A 560 -11.24 -31.30 17.24
CA VAL A 560 -12.51 -31.99 16.94
C VAL A 560 -13.65 -31.34 17.72
N LYS A 561 -13.48 -31.12 19.02
CA LYS A 561 -14.48 -30.45 19.87
C LYS A 561 -14.78 -29.04 19.42
N HIS A 562 -13.76 -28.32 18.94
CA HIS A 562 -13.86 -26.91 18.60
C HIS A 562 -14.44 -26.66 17.19
N TYR A 563 -14.10 -27.50 16.20
CA TYR A 563 -14.50 -27.27 14.80
C TYR A 563 -15.51 -28.27 14.25
N LEU A 564 -15.54 -29.51 14.75
CA LEU A 564 -16.35 -30.59 14.17
C LEU A 564 -17.58 -30.96 15.01
N ARG A 565 -17.62 -30.62 16.30
CA ARG A 565 -18.84 -30.75 17.11
C ARG A 565 -19.72 -29.52 16.89
N ASP A 566 -21.04 -29.72 17.04
CA ASP A 566 -22.05 -28.69 16.82
C ASP A 566 -22.17 -27.72 18.00
#